data_AF-A0A085N4I1-F1
#
_entry.id   AF-A0A085N4I1-F1
#
_cell.length_a   1.000
_cell.length_b   1.000
_cell.length_c   1.000
_cell.angle_alpha   90.00
_cell.angle_beta   90.00
_cell.angle_gamma   90.00
#
_symmetry.space_group_name_H-M   'P 1'
#
loop_
_entity.id
_entity.type
_entity.pdbx_description
1 polymer ?
#
loop_
_entity_poly.entity_id
_entity_poly.type
_entity_poly.pdbx_seq_one_letter_code
_entity_poly.pdbx_strand_id
1 'polypeptide(L)'
;MTASYPAVAIWMRQTPVYFDMPTNKTVESKDARSVVLNSSGHEKTRFTVALSCLADGTKLKPMVIFKRKKPNVAFPSGAFVHFHKSG
;
A
#
# COMPACT_ATOMS: atom_id res chain seq x y z
N MET A 1 29.41 -5.40 20.25
CA MET A 1 29.30 -6.74 19.63
C MET A 1 28.42 -6.59 18.38
N THR A 2 29.00 -6.19 17.25
CA THR A 2 28.27 -6.01 15.99
C THR A 2 28.05 -7.38 15.38
N ALA A 3 26.81 -7.86 15.38
CA ALA A 3 26.46 -9.07 14.64
C ALA A 3 26.75 -8.81 13.14
N SER A 4 27.76 -9.49 12.61
CA SER A 4 28.09 -9.47 11.19
C SER A 4 27.08 -10.33 10.45
N TYR A 5 25.92 -9.74 10.11
CA TYR A 5 24.98 -10.40 9.22
C TYR A 5 25.62 -10.50 7.83
N PRO A 6 25.58 -11.68 7.18
CA PRO A 6 26.02 -11.76 5.80
C PRO A 6 25.21 -10.75 4.97
N ALA A 7 25.84 -10.15 3.96
CA ALA A 7 25.24 -9.16 3.06
C ALA A 7 23.91 -9.60 2.40
N VAL A 8 23.54 -10.88 2.55
CA VAL A 8 22.35 -11.54 2.01
C VAL A 8 21.15 -11.53 2.98
N ALA A 9 21.25 -10.96 4.19
CA ALA A 9 20.09 -10.85 5.07
C ALA A 9 19.05 -9.89 4.49
N ILE A 10 17.87 -10.43 4.12
CA ILE A 10 16.74 -9.67 3.59
C ILE A 10 15.65 -9.60 4.67
N TRP A 11 15.28 -8.39 5.06
CA TRP A 11 14.11 -8.17 5.92
C TRP A 11 12.91 -7.83 5.06
N MET A 12 11.77 -8.51 5.30
CA MET A 12 10.51 -8.29 4.58
C MET A 12 9.38 -8.03 5.57
N ARG A 13 8.53 -7.04 5.26
CA ARG A 13 7.30 -6.75 6.00
C ARG A 13 6.13 -6.60 5.04
N GLN A 14 4.96 -7.09 5.45
CA GLN A 14 3.71 -6.90 4.75
C GLN A 14 2.82 -5.92 5.51
N THR A 15 2.12 -5.05 4.80
CA THR A 15 1.22 -4.06 5.39
C THR A 15 0.00 -3.87 4.49
N PRO A 16 -1.23 -3.92 5.04
CA PRO A 16 -2.42 -3.56 4.28
C PRO A 16 -2.47 -2.05 4.02
N VAL A 17 -2.76 -1.66 2.78
CA VAL A 17 -2.95 -0.28 2.36
C VAL A 17 -4.38 -0.14 1.84
N TYR A 18 -5.11 0.86 2.33
CA TYR A 18 -6.49 1.14 1.94
C TYR A 18 -6.54 1.93 0.63
N PHE A 19 -7.58 1.69 -0.17
CA PHE A 19 -7.83 2.42 -1.42
C PHE A 19 -8.20 3.88 -1.14
N ASP A 20 -9.09 4.09 -0.18
CA ASP A 20 -9.38 5.41 0.37
C ASP A 20 -8.69 5.55 1.73
N MET A 21 -7.87 6.59 1.88
CA MET A 21 -7.32 7.02 3.16
C MET A 21 -7.81 8.45 3.47
N PRO A 22 -9.10 8.60 3.86
CA PRO A 22 -9.64 9.93 4.16
C PRO A 22 -8.88 10.57 5.32
N THR A 23 -8.62 11.87 5.20
CA THR A 23 -7.93 12.63 6.25
C THR A 23 -8.93 13.06 7.32
N ASN A 24 -8.49 13.19 8.58
CA ASN A 24 -9.30 13.72 9.69
C ASN A 24 -9.57 15.23 9.59
N LYS A 25 -9.30 15.85 8.44
CA LYS A 25 -9.52 17.25 8.17
C LYS A 25 -10.43 17.35 6.96
N THR A 26 -11.52 18.07 7.14
CA THR A 26 -12.48 18.38 6.09
C THR A 26 -12.58 19.90 5.97
N VAL A 27 -12.82 20.39 4.76
CA VAL A 27 -13.05 21.81 4.48
C VAL A 27 -14.48 21.92 3.97
N GLU A 28 -15.26 22.78 4.60
CA GLU A 28 -16.66 23.00 4.26
C GLU A 28 -17.01 24.48 4.42
N SER A 29 -18.15 24.90 3.87
CA SER A 29 -18.72 26.23 4.11
C SER A 29 -18.86 26.52 5.61
N LYS A 30 -18.64 27.79 5.99
CA LYS A 30 -18.81 28.26 7.36
C LYS A 30 -20.27 28.04 7.79
N ASP A 31 -20.46 27.53 9.01
CA ASP A 31 -21.76 27.19 9.60
C ASP A 31 -22.48 25.96 9.01
N ALA A 32 -21.75 25.10 8.29
CA ALA A 32 -22.28 23.83 7.83
C ALA A 32 -22.64 22.91 9.01
N ARG A 33 -23.91 22.46 9.05
CA ARG A 33 -24.45 21.56 10.09
C ARG A 33 -23.87 20.14 10.03
N SER A 34 -23.45 19.71 8.84
CA SER A 34 -22.86 18.40 8.58
C SER A 34 -21.79 18.56 7.50
N VAL A 35 -20.71 17.81 7.63
CA VAL A 35 -19.66 17.73 6.61
C VAL A 35 -19.73 16.35 5.97
N VAL A 36 -20.06 16.31 4.69
CA VAL A 36 -20.14 15.05 3.94
C VAL A 36 -18.73 14.64 3.52
N LEU A 37 -18.32 13.43 3.91
CA LEU A 37 -17.06 12.87 3.44
C LEU A 37 -17.28 12.20 2.08
N ASN A 38 -16.73 12.79 1.02
CA ASN A 38 -16.72 12.16 -0.29
C ASN A 38 -15.65 11.06 -0.31
N SER A 39 -16.10 9.81 -0.36
CA SER A 39 -15.25 8.65 -0.57
C SER A 39 -15.48 8.06 -1.96
N SER A 40 -14.60 7.16 -2.41
CA SER A 40 -14.80 6.43 -3.67
C SER A 40 -15.67 5.18 -3.50
N GLY A 41 -16.28 4.98 -2.31
CA GLY A 41 -17.01 3.77 -1.94
C GLY A 41 -16.12 2.55 -1.68
N HIS A 42 -14.81 2.76 -1.50
CA HIS A 42 -13.81 1.69 -1.33
C HIS A 42 -13.08 1.78 0.02
N GLU A 43 -13.73 2.32 1.05
CA GLU A 43 -13.15 2.59 2.37
C GLU A 43 -12.68 1.32 3.08
N LYS A 44 -13.33 0.18 2.80
CA LYS A 44 -12.94 -1.13 3.33
C LYS A 44 -12.03 -1.91 2.38
N THR A 45 -11.87 -1.44 1.15
CA THR A 45 -11.05 -2.12 0.14
C THR A 45 -9.59 -1.84 0.42
N ARG A 46 -8.79 -2.91 0.49
CA ARG A 46 -7.36 -2.83 0.74
C ARG A 46 -6.57 -3.76 -0.16
N PHE A 47 -5.32 -3.42 -0.37
CA PHE A 47 -4.32 -4.28 -0.99
C PHE A 47 -3.15 -4.49 -0.03
N THR A 48 -2.36 -5.52 -0.25
CA THR A 48 -1.19 -5.77 0.59
C THR A 48 0.04 -5.24 -0.13
N VAL A 49 0.84 -4.44 0.55
CA VAL A 49 2.19 -4.09 0.09
C VAL A 49 3.20 -4.88 0.91
N ALA A 50 4.11 -5.53 0.22
CA ALA A 50 5.30 -6.11 0.81
C ALA A 50 6.52 -5.26 0.46
N LEU A 51 7.23 -4.82 1.49
CA LEU A 51 8.47 -4.05 1.37
C LEU A 51 9.61 -4.91 1.89
N SER A 52 10.74 -4.85 1.20
CA SER A 52 11.95 -5.56 1.60
C SER A 52 13.17 -4.66 1.52
N CYS A 53 14.13 -4.85 2.42
CA CYS A 53 15.43 -4.21 2.37
C CYS A 53 16.55 -5.18 2.73
N LEU A 54 17.73 -4.94 2.16
CA LEU A 54 18.97 -5.65 2.48
C LEU A 54 19.57 -5.10 3.79
N ALA A 55 20.53 -5.84 4.35
CA ALA A 55 21.24 -5.46 5.57
C ALA A 55 22.02 -4.14 5.45
N ASP A 56 22.45 -3.76 4.25
CA ASP A 56 23.12 -2.49 3.95
C ASP A 56 22.16 -1.29 3.82
N GLY A 57 20.85 -1.52 4.01
CA GLY A 57 19.82 -0.50 3.87
C GLY A 57 19.29 -0.33 2.44
N THR A 58 19.82 -1.06 1.45
CA THR A 58 19.31 -1.04 0.08
C THR A 58 17.87 -1.53 0.05
N LYS A 59 16.96 -0.68 -0.45
CA LYS A 59 15.54 -1.00 -0.60
C LYS A 59 15.33 -1.83 -1.86
N LEU A 60 14.72 -2.99 -1.72
CA LEU A 60 14.31 -3.80 -2.85
C LEU A 60 13.00 -3.27 -3.44
N LYS A 61 12.72 -3.68 -4.68
CA LYS A 61 11.50 -3.31 -5.37
C LYS A 61 10.27 -3.79 -4.58
N PRO A 62 9.30 -2.90 -4.29
CA PRO A 62 8.11 -3.27 -3.54
C PRO A 62 7.23 -4.24 -4.33
N MET A 63 6.50 -5.09 -3.62
CA MET A 63 5.47 -5.97 -4.19
C MET A 63 4.09 -5.52 -3.72
N VAL A 64 3.16 -5.39 -4.66
CA VAL A 64 1.77 -4.98 -4.44
C VAL A 64 0.88 -6.16 -4.79
N ILE A 65 0.05 -6.60 -3.86
CA ILE A 65 -0.80 -7.78 -4.00
C ILE A 65 -2.26 -7.36 -3.88
N PHE A 66 -3.01 -7.55 -4.97
CA PHE A 66 -4.44 -7.32 -5.03
C PHE A 66 -5.22 -8.63 -4.89
N LYS A 67 -6.21 -8.66 -4.00
CA LYS A 67 -7.16 -9.78 -3.84
C LYS A 67 -8.36 -9.66 -4.80
N ARG A 68 -8.09 -9.49 -6.10
CA ARG A 68 -9.12 -9.35 -7.15
C ARG A 68 -8.54 -9.60 -8.53
N LYS A 69 -9.41 -9.67 -9.54
CA LYS A 69 -9.01 -9.71 -10.95
C LYS A 69 -8.21 -8.46 -11.34
N LYS A 70 -7.26 -8.65 -12.26
CA LYS A 70 -6.43 -7.58 -12.83
C LYS A 70 -7.32 -6.61 -13.64
N PRO A 71 -7.36 -5.31 -13.30
CA PRO A 71 -8.02 -4.32 -14.13
C PRO A 71 -7.18 -3.98 -15.37
N ASN A 72 -7.85 -3.52 -16.43
CA ASN A 72 -7.19 -3.09 -17.67
C ASN A 72 -6.63 -1.66 -17.54
N VAL A 73 -5.61 -1.50 -16.70
CA VAL A 73 -4.89 -0.24 -16.49
C VAL A 73 -3.40 -0.49 -16.44
N ALA A 74 -2.62 0.52 -16.80
CA ALA A 74 -1.16 0.47 -16.65
C ALA A 74 -0.78 0.55 -15.17
N PHE A 75 0.23 -0.21 -14.77
CA PHE A 75 0.81 -0.18 -13.43
C PHE A 75 2.23 0.39 -13.49
N PRO A 76 2.68 1.08 -12.43
CA PRO A 76 4.02 1.65 -12.40
C PRO A 76 5.08 0.55 -12.51
N SER A 77 6.08 0.75 -13.37
CA SER A 77 7.19 -0.19 -13.57
C SER A 77 8.06 -0.35 -12.33
N GLY A 78 7.98 0.57 -11.37
CA GLY A 78 8.71 0.57 -10.10
C GLY A 78 8.22 -0.41 -9.04
N ALA A 79 7.16 -1.20 -9.30
CA ALA A 79 6.65 -2.21 -8.37
C ALA A 79 6.39 -3.55 -9.06
N PHE A 80 6.51 -4.65 -8.33
CA PHE A 80 5.95 -5.92 -8.75
C PHE A 80 4.47 -5.95 -8.39
N VAL A 81 3.59 -6.24 -9.34
CA VAL A 81 2.14 -6.24 -9.09
C VAL A 81 1.59 -7.64 -9.31
N HIS A 82 1.01 -8.22 -8.26
CA HIS A 82 0.39 -9.52 -8.26
C HIS A 82 -1.11 -9.42 -8.03
N PHE A 83 -1.87 -10.29 -8.69
CA PHE A 83 -3.32 -10.41 -8.57
C PHE A 83 -3.66 -11.85 -8.21
N HIS A 84 -4.50 -12.05 -7.19
CA HIS A 84 -5.05 -13.37 -6.90
C HIS A 84 -5.90 -13.88 -8.06
N LYS A 85 -5.79 -15.19 -8.36
CA LYS A 85 -6.54 -15.85 -9.44
C LYS A 85 -8.04 -15.89 -9.18
N SER A 86 -8.45 -16.00 -7.91
CA SER A 86 -9.82 -15.91 -7.45
C SER A 86 -10.04 -14.53 -6.81
N GLY A 87 -10.98 -13.76 -7.36
CA GLY A 87 -11.47 -12.54 -6.71
C GLY A 87 -12.30 -12.87 -5.48
#